data_AF-A0A1C5XDE9-F1
#
_entry.id   AF-A0A1C5XDE9-F1
#
_cell.length_a   1.000
_cell.length_b   1.000
_cell.length_c   1.000
_cell.angle_alpha   90.00
_cell.angle_beta   90.00
_cell.angle_gamma   90.00
#
_symmetry.space_group_name_H-M   'P 1'
#
loop_
_entity.id
_entity.type
_entity.pdbx_description
1 polymer ?
#
loop_
_entity_poly.entity_id
_entity_poly.type
_entity_poly.pdbx_seq_one_letter_code
_entity_poly.pdbx_strand_id
1 'polypeptide(L)'
;MKKILDQIMILCCMAVSLFCFGSCSDDLDIQQEYPFTVEAMPVADKIAGGQTVEIRLEITEEGNFSGTLYTLRYFQPDGNGLLKLEDGTVLKPNDRYLLSEKKFRLYYTSRSTNEAQTIDLYFENNWQDVWQLSFSFNNRNDGAEKTEGGARVQ
;
A
#
# COMPACT_ATOMS: atom_id res chain seq x y z
N MET A 1 3.77 -59.13 42.72
CA MET A 1 2.87 -57.99 42.43
C MET A 1 3.63 -56.71 42.07
N LYS A 2 4.60 -56.24 42.88
CA LYS A 2 5.40 -55.03 42.58
C LYS A 2 6.09 -55.02 41.21
N LYS A 3 6.73 -56.13 40.80
CA LYS A 3 7.39 -56.25 39.48
C LYS A 3 6.45 -56.16 38.29
N ILE A 4 5.19 -56.57 38.44
CA ILE A 4 4.18 -56.50 37.36
C ILE A 4 3.65 -55.08 37.24
N LEU A 5 3.44 -54.39 38.38
CA LEU A 5 3.08 -52.98 38.42
C LEU A 5 4.18 -52.09 37.81
N ASP A 6 5.47 -52.35 38.09
CA ASP A 6 6.58 -51.61 37.47
C ASP A 6 6.63 -51.81 35.95
N GLN A 7 6.41 -53.03 35.47
CA GLN A 7 6.39 -53.33 34.03
C GLN A 7 5.22 -52.65 33.31
N ILE A 8 4.03 -52.60 33.95
CA ILE A 8 2.86 -51.90 33.42
C ILE A 8 3.09 -50.38 33.41
N MET A 9 3.73 -49.82 34.44
CA MET A 9 4.07 -48.40 34.49
C MET A 9 5.07 -48.01 33.39
N ILE A 10 6.12 -48.81 33.18
CA ILE A 10 7.10 -48.58 32.11
C ILE A 10 6.44 -48.63 30.72
N LEU A 11 5.54 -49.59 30.49
CA LEU A 11 4.82 -49.72 29.22
C LEU A 11 3.87 -48.53 28.98
N CYS A 12 3.15 -48.08 30.02
CA CYS A 12 2.32 -46.88 29.95
C CYS A 12 3.13 -45.61 29.67
N CYS A 13 4.29 -45.45 30.32
CA CYS A 13 5.17 -44.30 30.09
C CYS A 13 5.71 -44.27 28.66
N MET A 14 6.09 -45.44 28.09
CA MET A 14 6.51 -45.51 26.69
C MET A 14 5.37 -45.19 25.72
N ALA A 15 4.16 -45.71 25.97
CA ALA A 15 2.99 -45.44 25.13
C ALA A 15 2.59 -43.95 25.14
N VAL A 16 2.67 -43.28 26.29
CA VAL A 16 2.43 -41.82 26.40
C VAL A 16 3.49 -41.02 25.64
N SER A 17 4.77 -41.40 25.74
CA SER A 17 5.84 -40.70 25.03
C SER A 17 5.73 -40.78 23.50
N LEU A 18 5.21 -41.89 22.96
CA LEU A 18 4.96 -42.07 21.53
C LEU A 18 3.79 -41.22 21.01
N PHE A 19 2.83 -40.87 21.87
CA PHE A 19 1.69 -40.00 21.52
C PHE A 19 2.02 -38.50 21.55
N CYS A 20 3.07 -38.10 22.28
CA CYS A 20 3.44 -36.69 22.43
C CYS A 20 4.22 -36.09 21.23
N PHE A 21 4.60 -36.89 20.23
CA PHE A 21 5.30 -36.40 19.03
C PHE A 21 4.37 -36.03 17.86
N GLY A 22 3.05 -36.19 18.00
CA GLY A 22 2.09 -36.00 16.91
C GLY A 22 1.47 -34.60 16.75
N SER A 23 1.96 -33.58 17.47
CA SER A 23 1.30 -32.26 17.53
C SER A 23 2.17 -31.08 17.07
N CYS A 24 3.25 -31.32 16.33
CA CYS A 24 3.96 -30.25 15.62
C CYS A 24 3.57 -30.28 14.14
N SER A 25 2.33 -29.87 13.85
CA SER A 25 1.96 -29.36 12.52
C SER A 25 2.02 -27.84 12.61
N ASP A 26 3.22 -27.29 12.49
CA ASP A 26 3.44 -25.84 12.43
C ASP A 26 3.22 -25.33 11.00
N ASP A 27 2.09 -25.69 10.38
CA ASP A 27 1.62 -24.98 9.19
C ASP A 27 0.83 -23.75 9.66
N LEU A 28 1.52 -22.85 10.37
CA LEU A 28 1.09 -21.46 10.46
C LEU A 28 1.42 -20.85 9.10
N ASP A 29 0.39 -20.68 8.28
CA ASP A 29 0.48 -19.86 7.06
C ASP A 29 0.68 -18.40 7.51
N ILE A 30 1.95 -18.03 7.79
CA ILE A 30 2.33 -16.66 8.10
C ILE A 30 2.25 -15.89 6.79
N GLN A 31 1.07 -15.38 6.50
CA GLN A 31 0.83 -14.50 5.37
C GLN A 31 1.58 -13.19 5.61
N GLN A 32 2.77 -13.06 5.01
CA GLN A 32 3.64 -11.88 5.14
C GLN A 32 3.25 -10.74 4.19
N GLU A 33 2.34 -11.01 3.25
CA GLU A 33 1.89 -10.04 2.23
C GLU A 33 0.38 -9.84 2.41
N TYR A 34 0.00 -8.64 2.85
CA TYR A 34 -1.39 -8.21 2.84
C TYR A 34 -1.57 -7.18 1.72
N PRO A 35 -2.58 -7.36 0.85
CA PRO A 35 -2.94 -6.33 -0.11
C PRO A 35 -3.21 -5.02 0.62
N PHE A 36 -2.82 -3.93 -0.03
CA PHE A 36 -3.17 -2.58 0.39
C PHE A 36 -3.85 -1.86 -0.75
N THR A 37 -4.70 -0.91 -0.39
CA THR A 37 -5.34 0.02 -1.31
C THR A 37 -4.93 1.44 -0.94
N VAL A 38 -5.06 2.35 -1.90
CA VAL A 38 -4.90 3.78 -1.65
C VAL A 38 -6.15 4.48 -2.12
N GLU A 39 -6.83 5.12 -1.18
CA GLU A 39 -8.02 5.92 -1.41
C GLU A 39 -7.63 7.38 -1.56
N ALA A 40 -8.24 8.06 -2.52
CA ALA A 40 -8.06 9.49 -2.75
C ALA A 40 -9.40 10.22 -2.62
N MET A 41 -9.39 11.36 -1.93
CA MET A 41 -10.56 12.24 -1.94
C MET A 41 -10.74 12.88 -3.32
N PRO A 42 -11.98 13.17 -3.75
CA PRO A 42 -12.23 13.83 -5.03
C PRO A 42 -11.50 15.17 -5.14
N VAL A 43 -10.89 15.40 -6.31
CA VAL A 43 -10.21 16.66 -6.65
C VAL A 43 -10.92 17.35 -7.81
N ALA A 44 -10.65 18.63 -8.02
CA ALA A 44 -11.25 19.38 -9.12
C ALA A 44 -10.72 18.92 -10.48
N ASP A 45 -11.61 18.76 -11.46
CA ASP A 45 -11.24 18.33 -12.83
C ASP A 45 -10.47 19.40 -13.61
N LYS A 46 -10.51 20.66 -13.16
CA LYS A 46 -9.88 21.80 -13.83
C LYS A 46 -8.92 22.53 -12.90
N ILE A 47 -7.78 22.94 -13.45
CA ILE A 47 -6.74 23.67 -12.72
C ILE A 47 -6.13 24.76 -13.61
N ALA A 48 -6.07 25.99 -13.11
CA ALA A 48 -5.42 27.10 -13.78
C ALA A 48 -3.89 27.09 -13.57
N GLY A 49 -3.15 27.78 -14.44
CA GLY A 49 -1.71 27.99 -14.23
C GLY A 49 -1.44 28.78 -12.94
N GLY A 50 -0.54 28.28 -12.10
CA GLY A 50 -0.22 28.81 -10.78
C GLY A 50 -1.18 28.37 -9.66
N GLN A 51 -2.30 27.73 -9.99
CA GLN A 51 -3.23 27.21 -8.98
C GLN A 51 -2.66 25.95 -8.33
N THR A 52 -2.95 25.78 -7.04
CA THR A 52 -2.61 24.58 -6.27
C THR A 52 -3.88 23.83 -5.89
N VAL A 53 -3.86 22.50 -6.04
CA VAL A 53 -4.89 21.58 -5.55
C VAL A 53 -4.30 20.70 -4.45
N GLU A 54 -5.14 20.40 -3.46
CA GLU A 54 -4.83 19.46 -2.39
C GLU A 54 -5.38 18.08 -2.76
N ILE A 55 -4.52 17.06 -2.72
CA ILE A 55 -4.86 15.66 -2.94
C ILE A 55 -4.72 14.97 -1.59
N ARG A 56 -5.83 14.49 -1.02
CA ARG A 56 -5.83 13.76 0.26
C ARG A 56 -5.83 12.27 -0.01
N LEU A 57 -4.88 11.57 0.60
CA LEU A 57 -4.64 10.16 0.38
C LEU A 57 -4.69 9.40 1.71
N GLU A 58 -5.24 8.19 1.65
CA GLU A 58 -5.24 7.24 2.76
C GLU A 58 -4.85 5.86 2.25
N ILE A 59 -3.82 5.28 2.86
CA ILE A 59 -3.41 3.89 2.64
C ILE A 59 -4.20 3.01 3.61
N THR A 60 -4.97 2.08 3.05
CA THR A 60 -5.75 1.09 3.81
C THR A 60 -5.12 -0.29 3.60
N GLU A 61 -4.86 -0.98 4.71
CA GLU A 61 -4.35 -2.35 4.72
C GLU A 61 -5.48 -3.32 5.08
N GLU A 62 -5.55 -4.48 4.41
CA GLU A 62 -6.51 -5.54 4.79
C GLU A 62 -6.11 -6.29 6.07
N GLY A 63 -4.92 -6.02 6.62
CA GLY A 63 -4.39 -6.61 7.85
C GLY A 63 -3.70 -5.56 8.74
N ASN A 64 -3.32 -5.94 9.96
CA ASN A 64 -2.60 -5.07 10.89
C ASN A 64 -1.18 -5.60 11.08
N PHE A 65 -0.29 -5.32 10.10
CA PHE A 65 1.10 -5.74 10.15
C PHE A 65 2.00 -4.58 10.57
N SER A 66 2.61 -4.69 11.75
CA SER A 66 3.64 -3.75 12.19
C SER A 66 4.95 -4.03 11.45
N GLY A 67 5.28 -3.21 10.45
CA GLY A 67 6.53 -3.33 9.72
C GLY A 67 6.46 -3.01 8.23
N THR A 68 5.26 -2.79 7.69
CA THR A 68 5.11 -2.30 6.32
C THR A 68 5.73 -0.92 6.17
N LEU A 69 6.59 -0.75 5.19
CA LEU A 69 7.09 0.55 4.76
C LEU A 69 6.51 0.87 3.39
N TYR A 70 5.96 2.07 3.27
CA TYR A 70 5.42 2.57 2.01
C TYR A 70 6.32 3.64 1.43
N THR A 71 6.49 3.59 0.12
CA THR A 71 7.14 4.65 -0.64
C THR A 71 6.21 5.22 -1.69
N LEU A 72 6.33 6.53 -1.93
CA LEU A 72 5.65 7.24 -2.99
C LEU A 72 6.66 7.58 -4.09
N ARG A 73 6.30 7.25 -5.33
CA ARG A 73 6.96 7.71 -6.55
C ARG A 73 5.95 8.41 -7.43
N TYR A 74 6.37 9.49 -8.08
CA TYR A 74 5.52 10.30 -8.94
C TYR A 74 6.09 10.36 -10.37
N PHE A 75 5.21 10.38 -11.37
CA PHE A 75 5.56 10.66 -12.75
C PHE A 75 4.57 11.64 -13.38
N GLN A 76 5.05 12.55 -14.23
CA GLN A 76 4.22 13.49 -14.99
C GLN A 76 4.36 13.20 -16.48
N PRO A 77 3.45 12.41 -17.08
CA PRO A 77 3.47 12.20 -18.52
C PRO A 77 3.11 13.47 -19.30
N ASP A 78 2.15 14.27 -18.80
CA ASP A 78 1.61 15.44 -19.51
C ASP A 78 1.61 16.70 -18.65
N GLY A 79 1.84 17.84 -19.32
CA GLY A 79 1.85 19.16 -18.69
C GLY A 79 3.11 19.44 -17.88
N ASN A 80 3.02 20.46 -17.05
CA ASN A 80 4.09 20.89 -16.16
C ASN A 80 3.50 21.35 -14.83
N GLY A 81 4.00 20.77 -13.75
CA GLY A 81 3.62 21.19 -12.41
C GLY A 81 4.69 20.85 -11.39
N LEU A 82 4.37 21.13 -10.14
CA LEU A 82 5.22 20.81 -9.01
C LEU A 82 4.36 20.15 -7.95
N LEU A 83 4.79 18.96 -7.53
CA LEU A 83 4.11 18.18 -6.49
C LEU A 83 4.91 18.28 -5.19
N LYS A 84 4.24 18.57 -4.08
CA LYS A 84 4.84 18.62 -2.75
C LYS A 84 4.15 17.69 -1.78
N LEU A 85 4.90 17.18 -0.82
CA LEU A 85 4.38 16.63 0.42
C LEU A 85 3.91 17.75 1.36
N GLU A 86 3.16 17.36 2.38
CA GLU A 86 2.65 18.26 3.42
C GLU A 86 3.74 18.94 4.26
N ASP A 87 4.91 18.31 4.38
CA ASP A 87 6.10 18.88 5.04
C ASP A 87 6.84 19.93 4.17
N GLY A 88 6.37 20.15 2.94
CA GLY A 88 6.97 21.06 1.97
C GLY A 88 8.04 20.43 1.07
N THR A 89 8.36 19.15 1.26
CA THR A 89 9.30 18.41 0.40
C THR A 89 8.79 18.40 -1.03
N VAL A 90 9.61 18.89 -1.96
CA VAL A 90 9.29 18.89 -3.40
C VAL A 90 9.64 17.54 -3.98
N LEU A 91 8.64 16.85 -4.53
CA LEU A 91 8.81 15.56 -5.17
C LEU A 91 9.39 15.75 -6.57
N LYS A 92 10.43 14.98 -6.87
CA LYS A 92 11.03 14.89 -8.20
C LYS A 92 10.41 13.69 -8.93
N PRO A 93 10.10 13.83 -10.23
CA PRO A 93 9.63 12.70 -11.02
C PRO A 93 10.61 11.52 -10.94
N ASN A 94 10.08 10.31 -10.76
CA ASN A 94 10.78 9.03 -10.63
C ASN A 94 11.65 8.83 -9.37
N ASP A 95 11.78 9.81 -8.49
CA ASP A 95 12.39 9.61 -7.18
C ASP A 95 11.39 8.94 -6.22
N ARG A 96 11.90 8.11 -5.30
CA ARG A 96 11.10 7.44 -4.25
C ARG A 96 11.25 8.15 -2.92
N TYR A 97 10.14 8.32 -2.23
CA TYR A 97 10.05 9.01 -0.94
C TYR A 97 9.37 8.12 0.07
N LEU A 98 9.98 7.93 1.24
CA LEU A 98 9.41 7.15 2.34
C LEU A 98 8.22 7.90 2.95
N LEU A 99 7.10 7.22 3.12
CA LEU A 99 5.92 7.74 3.80
C LEU A 99 5.97 7.36 5.27
N SER A 100 5.95 8.35 6.16
CA SER A 100 5.89 8.15 7.61
C SER A 100 4.48 7.87 8.13
N GLU A 101 3.47 8.33 7.38
CA GLU A 101 2.06 8.28 7.76
C GLU A 101 1.24 7.59 6.67
N LYS A 102 0.14 6.93 7.07
CA LYS A 102 -0.82 6.33 6.12
C LYS A 102 -1.83 7.34 5.58
N LYS A 103 -2.05 8.44 6.30
CA LYS A 103 -2.91 9.56 5.88
C LYS A 103 -2.02 10.77 5.66
N PHE A 104 -2.00 11.30 4.45
CA PHE A 104 -1.14 12.43 4.10
C PHE A 104 -1.75 13.23 2.96
N ARG A 105 -1.19 14.42 2.74
CA ARG A 105 -1.64 15.34 1.71
C ARG A 105 -0.52 15.62 0.72
N LEU A 106 -0.89 15.68 -0.54
CA LEU A 106 -0.05 16.20 -1.60
C LEU A 106 -0.61 17.52 -2.11
N TYR A 107 0.30 18.43 -2.49
CA TYR A 107 -0.03 19.73 -3.04
C TYR A 107 0.52 19.82 -4.46
N TYR A 108 -0.37 19.74 -5.45
CA TYR A 108 -0.01 19.87 -6.86
C TYR A 108 -0.24 21.30 -7.32
N THR A 109 0.83 22.01 -7.69
CA THR A 109 0.78 23.33 -8.29
C THR A 109 0.98 23.21 -9.80
N SER A 110 -0.04 23.55 -10.58
CA SER A 110 0.05 23.61 -12.04
C SER A 110 0.95 24.77 -12.48
N ARG A 111 1.85 24.52 -13.42
CA ARG A 111 2.66 25.54 -14.12
C ARG A 111 2.28 25.66 -15.60
N SER A 112 1.46 24.76 -16.08
CA SER A 112 0.84 24.75 -17.39
C SER A 112 -0.19 25.86 -17.59
N THR A 113 -0.29 26.38 -18.82
CA THR A 113 -1.18 27.50 -19.17
C THR A 113 -2.35 26.99 -20.01
N ASN A 114 -3.35 26.35 -19.37
CA ASN A 114 -4.59 25.80 -19.97
C ASN A 114 -4.44 24.55 -20.87
N GLU A 115 -3.36 23.78 -20.71
CA GLU A 115 -3.21 22.46 -21.31
C GLU A 115 -3.72 21.35 -20.37
N ALA A 116 -4.01 20.18 -20.97
CA ALA A 116 -4.27 18.96 -20.23
C ALA A 116 -3.00 18.53 -19.48
N GLN A 117 -3.18 18.02 -18.27
CA GLN A 117 -2.07 17.62 -17.41
C GLN A 117 -2.44 16.33 -16.71
N THR A 118 -1.48 15.44 -16.57
CA THR A 118 -1.70 14.15 -15.94
C THR A 118 -0.55 13.89 -14.98
N ILE A 119 -0.87 13.43 -13.77
CA ILE A 119 0.10 12.98 -12.78
C ILE A 119 -0.22 11.55 -12.38
N ASP A 120 0.80 10.70 -12.39
CA ASP A 120 0.72 9.31 -11.94
C ASP A 120 1.45 9.17 -10.61
N LEU A 121 0.77 8.64 -9.61
CA LEU A 121 1.31 8.30 -8.31
C LEU A 121 1.41 6.79 -8.19
N TYR A 122 2.58 6.31 -7.79
CA TYR A 122 2.86 4.92 -7.52
C TYR A 122 3.19 4.77 -6.04
N PHE A 123 2.38 3.98 -5.36
CA PHE A 123 2.61 3.60 -3.97
C PHE A 123 3.19 2.20 -3.99
N GLU A 124 4.38 2.04 -3.41
CA GLU A 124 5.11 0.77 -3.40
C GLU A 124 5.34 0.37 -1.93
N ASN A 125 5.02 -0.87 -1.56
CA ASN A 125 5.38 -1.41 -0.24
C ASN A 125 6.75 -2.15 -0.30
N ASN A 126 7.28 -2.52 0.86
CA ASN A 126 8.53 -3.29 0.95
C ASN A 126 8.42 -4.77 0.51
N TRP A 127 7.24 -5.21 0.06
CA TRP A 127 6.98 -6.53 -0.54
C TRP A 127 6.80 -6.48 -2.05
N GLN A 128 7.10 -5.34 -2.69
CA GLN A 128 7.03 -5.12 -4.13
C GLN A 128 5.62 -4.96 -4.70
N ASP A 129 4.59 -4.84 -3.86
CA ASP A 129 3.26 -4.49 -4.34
C ASP A 129 3.19 -3.03 -4.74
N VAL A 130 2.49 -2.79 -5.85
CA VAL A 130 2.33 -1.45 -6.42
C VAL A 130 0.85 -1.12 -6.58
N TRP A 131 0.46 0.03 -6.04
CA TRP A 131 -0.84 0.64 -6.28
C TRP A 131 -0.65 1.95 -7.05
N GLN A 132 -1.32 2.09 -8.19
CA GLN A 132 -1.22 3.29 -9.01
C GLN A 132 -2.50 4.12 -8.94
N LEU A 133 -2.36 5.44 -8.78
CA LEU A 133 -3.42 6.43 -8.98
C LEU A 133 -3.01 7.41 -10.08
N SER A 134 -3.93 7.76 -10.97
CA SER A 134 -3.72 8.77 -12.00
C SER A 134 -4.70 9.92 -11.82
N PHE A 135 -4.21 11.15 -11.81
CA PHE A 135 -5.02 12.37 -11.76
C PHE A 135 -4.85 13.14 -13.05
N SER A 136 -5.96 13.36 -13.75
CA SER A 136 -6.02 14.14 -14.98
C SER A 136 -6.73 15.47 -14.73
N PHE A 137 -6.10 16.57 -15.14
CA PHE A 137 -6.65 17.92 -15.06
C PHE A 137 -6.80 18.52 -16.45
N ASN A 138 -7.88 19.29 -16.67
CA ASN A 138 -8.20 19.96 -17.93
C ASN A 138 -8.33 19.02 -19.14
N ASN A 139 -8.56 17.72 -18.94
CA ASN A 139 -8.74 16.77 -20.03
C ASN A 139 -10.14 16.96 -20.65
N ARG A 140 -10.23 16.96 -21.99
CA ARG A 140 -11.46 17.28 -22.75
C ARG A 140 -12.37 16.06 -22.95
N ASN A 141 -12.45 15.18 -21.96
CA ASN A 141 -13.28 13.99 -22.07
C ASN A 141 -14.68 14.30 -21.52
N ASP A 142 -15.55 14.73 -22.42
CA ASP A 142 -17.00 14.77 -22.23
C ASP A 142 -17.49 13.30 -22.11
N GLY A 143 -17.60 12.77 -20.89
CA GLY A 143 -18.34 11.52 -20.62
C GLY A 143 -17.54 10.22 -20.51
N ALA A 144 -16.26 10.24 -20.13
CA ALA A 144 -15.56 9.03 -19.68
C ALA A 144 -15.84 8.81 -18.19
N GLU A 145 -16.40 7.64 -17.87
CA GLU A 145 -16.64 7.13 -16.52
C GLU A 145 -15.45 7.41 -15.61
N LYS A 146 -15.71 8.04 -14.47
CA LYS A 146 -14.72 8.30 -13.45
C LYS A 146 -14.17 6.95 -12.97
N THR A 147 -13.02 6.54 -13.48
CA THR A 147 -12.23 5.50 -12.82
C THR A 147 -11.58 6.15 -11.60
N GLU A 148 -12.39 6.45 -10.59
CA GLU A 148 -11.94 6.58 -9.20
C GLU A 148 -11.55 5.17 -8.75
N GLY A 149 -10.46 4.66 -9.28
CA GLY A 149 -10.07 3.28 -9.13
C GLY A 149 -8.58 3.18 -9.29
N GLY A 150 -7.87 3.29 -8.18
CA GLY A 150 -6.49 2.84 -8.16
C GLY A 150 -6.44 1.37 -8.54
N ALA A 151 -5.50 1.05 -9.42
CA ALA A 151 -5.31 -0.32 -9.87
C ALA A 151 -4.05 -0.87 -9.21
N ARG A 152 -4.16 -2.09 -8.69
CA ARG A 152 -2.98 -2.88 -8.35
C ARG A 152 -2.26 -3.22 -9.65
N VAL A 153 -1.00 -2.85 -9.75
CA VAL A 153 -0.15 -3.20 -10.89
C VAL A 153 0.54 -4.51 -10.53
N GLN A 154 0.27 -5.57 -11.31
CA GLN A 154 0.94 -6.88 -11.21
C GLN A 154 2.17 -6.93 -12.11
#